data_AF-A0AAV0X9D1-F1
#
_entry.id   AF-A0AAV0X9D1-F1
#
_cell.length_a   1.000
_cell.length_b   1.000
_cell.length_c   1.000
_cell.angle_alpha   90.00
_cell.angle_beta   90.00
_cell.angle_gamma   90.00
#
_symmetry.space_group_name_H-M   'P 1'
#
loop_
_entity.id
_entity.type
_entity.pdbx_description
1 polymer ?
#
loop_
_entity_poly.entity_id
_entity_poly.type
_entity_poly.pdbx_seq_one_letter_code
_entity_poly.pdbx_strand_id
1 'polypeptide(L)'
;MSAQCTKTAWLSSKLKQFALDEEIYLNYIESVLDGEEDRCEKISALEAILGEVLSENEVKTQCMEIIDMYDTEDDSNANEIKIPIEDTEETLVKMLETNIRTVVTVPIKLNSDEEDSDLVKIRKNILSQYAQKEANSEEEECDDLDIEHNTNASTVLALKKEQRERAKEQSLRKKEKDKEDREKQKQLVQEKKDAKKKKAQKVERKR
;
A
#
# COMPACT_ATOMS: atom_id res chain seq x y z
N MET A 1 15.42 -7.09 17.11
CA MET A 1 16.19 -6.87 18.36
C MET A 1 17.51 -7.65 18.43
N SER A 2 17.77 -8.66 17.60
CA SER A 2 18.99 -9.48 17.72
C SER A 2 20.22 -8.93 16.99
N ALA A 3 20.04 -8.19 15.87
CA ALA A 3 21.12 -7.74 15.00
C ALA A 3 21.87 -6.49 15.51
N GLN A 4 21.16 -5.50 16.06
CA GLN A 4 21.81 -4.33 16.67
C GLN A 4 22.72 -4.77 17.83
N CYS A 5 22.30 -5.77 18.61
CA CYS A 5 23.09 -6.32 19.71
C CYS A 5 24.39 -7.01 19.25
N THR A 6 24.46 -7.53 18.02
CA THR A 6 25.69 -8.14 17.48
C THR A 6 26.65 -7.10 16.90
N LYS A 7 26.14 -6.03 16.28
CA LYS A 7 26.97 -4.92 15.77
C LYS A 7 27.63 -4.12 16.90
N THR A 8 26.83 -3.76 17.91
CA THR A 8 27.30 -3.10 19.15
C THR A 8 28.36 -3.94 19.89
N ALA A 9 28.17 -5.26 20.02
CA ALA A 9 29.13 -6.17 20.66
C ALA A 9 30.44 -6.33 19.88
N TRP A 10 30.40 -6.21 18.55
CA TRP A 10 31.60 -6.20 17.71
C TRP A 10 32.36 -4.89 17.87
N LEU A 11 31.65 -3.76 17.79
CA LEU A 11 32.24 -2.43 17.94
C LEU A 11 32.92 -2.28 19.31
N SER A 12 32.28 -2.73 20.38
CA SER A 12 32.89 -2.70 21.72
C SER A 12 34.15 -3.55 21.83
N SER A 13 34.16 -4.73 21.21
CA SER A 13 35.34 -5.59 21.16
C SER A 13 36.49 -4.96 20.34
N LYS A 14 36.14 -4.17 19.32
CA LYS A 14 37.09 -3.40 18.51
C LYS A 14 37.65 -2.20 19.28
N LEU A 15 36.81 -1.44 20.00
CA LEU A 15 37.23 -0.33 20.85
C LEU A 15 38.17 -0.78 22.00
N LYS A 16 37.91 -1.95 22.58
CA LYS A 16 38.81 -2.57 23.57
C LYS A 16 40.21 -2.88 23.03
N GLN A 17 40.33 -3.22 21.75
CA GLN A 17 41.64 -3.46 21.11
C GLN A 17 42.43 -2.16 20.96
N PHE A 18 41.75 -1.03 20.80
CA PHE A 18 42.36 0.30 20.72
C PHE A 18 42.59 0.95 22.10
N ALA A 19 42.31 0.24 23.20
CA ALA A 19 42.36 0.75 24.56
C ALA A 19 41.47 2.00 24.80
N LEU A 20 40.35 2.09 24.05
CA LEU A 20 39.32 3.12 24.22
C LEU A 20 38.24 2.65 25.19
N ASP A 21 37.67 3.59 25.93
CA ASP A 21 36.58 3.33 26.87
C ASP A 21 35.25 3.07 26.12
N GLU A 22 34.76 1.84 26.21
CA GLU A 22 33.51 1.42 25.58
C GLU A 22 32.33 2.31 26.01
N GLU A 23 32.21 2.68 27.28
CA GLU A 23 31.00 3.33 27.79
C GLU A 23 30.82 4.76 27.25
N ILE A 24 31.92 5.41 26.86
CA ILE A 24 31.93 6.79 26.35
C ILE A 24 31.89 6.79 24.83
N TYR A 25 32.74 5.98 24.18
CA TYR A 25 32.93 6.03 22.74
C TYR A 25 31.88 5.21 21.97
N LEU A 26 31.32 4.15 22.55
CA LEU A 26 30.34 3.29 21.88
C LEU A 26 29.10 4.08 21.46
N ASN A 27 28.45 4.77 22.40
CA ASN A 27 27.22 5.53 22.13
C ASN A 27 27.45 6.67 21.12
N TYR A 28 28.62 7.32 21.18
CA TYR A 28 28.94 8.41 20.27
C TYR A 28 29.21 7.89 18.84
N ILE A 29 30.00 6.83 18.72
CA ILE A 29 30.30 6.20 17.44
C ILE A 29 29.04 5.56 16.84
N GLU A 30 28.18 4.93 17.64
CA GLU A 30 26.89 4.41 17.19
C GLU A 30 25.98 5.51 16.65
N SER A 31 25.90 6.66 17.33
CA SER A 31 25.13 7.80 16.84
C SER A 31 25.67 8.35 15.50
N VAL A 32 26.98 8.29 15.27
CA VAL A 32 27.61 8.69 13.99
C VAL A 32 27.33 7.66 12.90
N LEU A 33 27.37 6.37 13.24
CA LEU A 33 27.15 5.27 12.29
C LEU A 33 25.67 5.14 11.88
N ASP A 34 24.74 5.37 12.82
CA ASP A 34 23.29 5.37 12.60
C ASP A 34 22.79 6.69 11.98
N GLY A 35 23.63 7.72 11.88
CA GLY A 35 23.31 9.00 11.25
C GLY A 35 23.11 8.87 9.72
N GLU A 36 22.39 9.84 9.14
CA GLU A 36 22.14 9.93 7.68
C GLU A 36 23.30 10.57 6.90
N GLU A 37 24.44 10.81 7.55
CA GLU A 37 25.63 11.42 6.94
C GLU A 37 26.23 10.54 5.83
N ASP A 38 26.88 11.20 4.87
CA ASP A 38 27.56 10.49 3.79
C ASP A 38 28.73 9.64 4.32
N ARG A 39 29.07 8.56 3.60
CA ARG A 39 30.18 7.67 3.97
C ARG A 39 31.50 8.42 4.23
N CYS A 40 31.77 9.48 3.47
CA CYS A 40 32.95 10.32 3.65
C CYS A 40 32.90 11.15 4.94
N GLU A 41 31.72 11.63 5.33
CA GLU A 41 31.50 12.39 6.56
C GLU A 41 31.63 11.47 7.78
N LYS A 42 31.04 10.27 7.74
CA LYS A 42 31.23 9.22 8.76
C LYS A 42 32.70 8.87 8.95
N ILE A 43 33.45 8.69 7.87
CA ILE A 43 34.91 8.44 7.96
C ILE A 43 35.61 9.61 8.66
N SER A 44 35.29 10.84 8.27
CA SER A 44 35.93 12.04 8.83
C SER A 44 35.62 12.22 10.33
N ALA A 45 34.37 11.94 10.74
CA ALA A 45 33.95 11.96 12.14
C ALA A 45 34.66 10.88 12.96
N LEU A 46 34.75 9.65 12.43
CA LEU A 46 35.49 8.57 13.10
C LEU A 46 37.00 8.82 13.13
N GLU A 47 37.57 9.43 12.08
CA GLU A 47 38.98 9.84 12.05
C GLU A 47 39.28 10.91 13.11
N ALA A 48 38.34 11.81 13.40
CA ALA A 48 38.50 12.79 14.47
C ALA A 48 38.54 12.15 15.87
N ILE A 49 37.80 11.05 16.07
CA ILE A 49 37.71 10.33 17.36
C ILE A 49 38.88 9.37 17.54
N LEU A 50 39.16 8.56 16.51
CA LEU A 50 40.15 7.49 16.54
C LEU A 50 41.56 7.98 16.17
N GLY A 51 41.67 9.13 15.49
CA GLY A 51 42.93 9.76 15.08
C GLY A 51 43.79 10.28 16.22
N GLU A 52 43.22 10.50 17.40
CA GLU A 52 44.00 10.85 18.59
C GLU A 52 44.74 9.64 19.18
N VAL A 53 44.25 8.41 18.92
CA VAL A 53 44.74 7.18 19.55
C VAL A 53 45.50 6.27 18.57
N LEU A 54 45.10 6.26 17.30
CA LEU A 54 45.71 5.43 16.26
C LEU A 54 46.58 6.26 15.31
N SER A 55 47.52 5.61 14.63
CA SER A 55 48.38 6.26 13.64
C SER A 55 47.60 6.60 12.37
N GLU A 56 47.89 7.73 11.69
CA GLU A 56 47.13 8.25 10.53
C GLU A 56 46.77 7.21 9.45
N ASN A 57 47.67 6.28 9.14
CA ASN A 57 47.42 5.22 8.14
C ASN A 57 46.54 4.07 8.66
N GLU A 58 46.59 3.80 9.95
CA GLU A 58 45.81 2.75 10.60
C GLU A 58 44.38 3.22 10.86
N VAL A 59 44.21 4.47 11.32
CA VAL A 59 42.91 5.10 11.60
C VAL A 59 41.96 4.94 10.42
N LYS A 60 42.39 5.37 9.23
CA LYS A 60 41.54 5.34 8.03
C LYS A 60 41.12 3.91 7.65
N THR A 61 42.02 2.95 7.81
CA THR A 61 41.75 1.53 7.53
C THR A 61 40.73 0.97 8.53
N GLN A 62 40.88 1.32 9.82
CA GLN A 62 39.95 0.91 10.87
C GLN A 62 38.58 1.59 10.71
N CYS A 63 38.52 2.88 10.36
CA CYS A 63 37.27 3.59 10.08
C CYS A 63 36.53 2.98 8.89
N MET A 64 37.25 2.63 7.82
CA MET A 64 36.66 1.94 6.67
C MET A 64 36.14 0.54 7.03
N GLU A 65 36.85 -0.22 7.86
CA GLU A 65 36.41 -1.54 8.34
C GLU A 65 35.17 -1.45 9.25
N ILE A 66 35.13 -0.47 10.15
CA ILE A 66 33.98 -0.22 11.03
C ILE A 66 32.74 0.11 10.20
N ILE A 67 32.87 1.01 9.23
CA ILE A 67 31.77 1.37 8.35
C ILE A 67 31.35 0.18 7.48
N ASP A 68 32.28 -0.59 6.92
CA ASP A 68 31.96 -1.76 6.12
C ASP A 68 31.19 -2.81 6.94
N MET A 69 31.56 -3.06 8.19
CA MET A 69 30.82 -3.96 9.10
C MET A 69 29.45 -3.42 9.53
N TYR A 70 29.25 -2.10 9.55
CA TYR A 70 27.96 -1.48 9.84
C TYR A 70 27.05 -1.41 8.61
N ASP A 71 27.63 -1.14 7.44
CA ASP A 71 27.03 -1.11 6.10
C ASP A 71 26.76 -2.52 5.56
N THR A 72 27.44 -3.56 6.06
CA THR A 72 26.99 -4.94 5.86
C THR A 72 25.64 -5.07 6.54
N GLU A 73 24.62 -4.82 5.73
CA GLU A 73 23.24 -5.14 6.05
C GLU A 73 23.20 -6.60 6.48
N ASP A 74 22.33 -6.89 7.44
CA ASP A 74 22.01 -8.25 7.78
C ASP A 74 21.83 -9.06 6.48
N ASP A 75 22.53 -10.19 6.36
CA ASP A 75 22.23 -11.26 5.40
C ASP A 75 20.79 -11.85 5.61
N SER A 76 19.95 -11.15 6.37
CA SER A 76 18.49 -11.28 6.41
C SER A 76 17.78 -10.52 5.28
N ASN A 77 18.47 -9.61 4.57
CA ASN A 77 17.99 -9.00 3.31
C ASN A 77 18.42 -9.77 2.05
N ALA A 78 19.14 -10.89 2.18
CA ALA A 78 19.48 -11.80 1.08
C ALA A 78 18.27 -12.57 0.50
N ASN A 79 17.04 -12.23 0.89
CA ASN A 79 15.80 -12.70 0.28
C ASN A 79 15.01 -11.60 -0.43
N GLU A 80 15.58 -10.40 -0.62
CA GLU A 80 15.12 -9.56 -1.72
C GLU A 80 15.65 -10.18 -3.02
N ILE A 81 14.75 -10.91 -3.66
CA ILE A 81 14.79 -11.27 -5.07
C ILE A 81 15.48 -10.12 -5.80
N LYS A 82 16.62 -10.39 -6.46
CA LYS A 82 17.20 -9.49 -7.45
C LYS A 82 16.13 -9.28 -8.53
N ILE A 83 15.24 -8.32 -8.32
CA ILE A 83 14.43 -7.77 -9.39
C ILE A 83 15.45 -7.01 -10.23
N PRO A 84 15.64 -7.38 -11.50
CA PRO A 84 16.41 -6.55 -12.41
C PRO A 84 15.90 -5.12 -12.26
N ILE A 85 16.81 -4.15 -12.20
CA ILE A 85 16.47 -2.73 -12.28
C ILE A 85 15.85 -2.54 -13.67
N GLU A 86 14.57 -2.85 -13.79
CA GLU A 86 13.73 -2.47 -14.89
C GLU A 86 13.45 -1.01 -14.62
N ASP A 87 13.94 -0.17 -15.52
CA ASP A 87 13.86 1.28 -15.50
C ASP A 87 12.52 1.73 -14.89
N THR A 88 12.60 2.38 -13.73
CA THR A 88 11.42 2.86 -13.01
C THR A 88 10.58 3.78 -13.90
N GLU A 89 11.21 4.44 -14.88
CA GLU A 89 10.50 5.21 -15.89
C GLU A 89 9.72 4.30 -16.84
N GLU A 90 10.28 3.20 -17.34
CA GLU A 90 9.56 2.27 -18.22
C GLU A 90 8.39 1.58 -17.53
N THR A 91 8.54 1.22 -16.25
CA THR A 91 7.45 0.63 -15.46
C THR A 91 6.35 1.66 -15.17
N LEU A 92 6.72 2.91 -14.88
CA LEU A 92 5.76 4.01 -14.72
C LEU A 92 5.03 4.31 -16.04
N VAL A 93 5.75 4.31 -17.17
CA VAL A 93 5.17 4.47 -18.52
C VAL A 93 4.21 3.31 -18.83
N LYS A 94 4.58 2.06 -18.58
CA LYS A 94 3.69 0.89 -18.75
C LYS A 94 2.44 0.99 -17.86
N MET A 95 2.57 1.47 -16.62
CA MET A 95 1.43 1.70 -15.73
C MET A 95 0.52 2.84 -16.23
N LEU A 96 1.10 3.93 -16.74
CA LEU A 96 0.31 5.01 -17.34
C LEU A 96 -0.40 4.53 -18.61
N GLU A 97 0.29 3.82 -19.51
CA GLU A 97 -0.31 3.28 -20.73
C GLU A 97 -1.44 2.27 -20.47
N THR A 98 -1.30 1.41 -19.46
CA THR A 98 -2.34 0.46 -19.08
C THR A 98 -3.56 1.16 -18.47
N ASN A 99 -3.36 2.16 -17.61
CA ASN A 99 -4.44 2.97 -17.05
C ASN A 99 -5.12 3.85 -18.11
N ILE A 100 -4.36 4.41 -19.06
CA ILE A 100 -4.89 5.21 -20.18
C ILE A 100 -5.73 4.33 -21.13
N ARG A 101 -5.33 3.07 -21.37
CA ARG A 101 -6.12 2.12 -22.19
C ARG A 101 -7.44 1.71 -21.54
N THR A 102 -7.54 1.69 -20.21
CA THR A 102 -8.83 1.48 -19.52
C THR A 102 -9.71 2.71 -19.53
N VAL A 103 -9.14 3.90 -19.71
CA VAL A 103 -9.86 5.14 -20.03
C VAL A 103 -10.00 5.26 -21.56
N VAL A 104 -10.53 4.20 -22.19
CA VAL A 104 -11.30 4.41 -23.42
C VAL A 104 -12.50 5.25 -23.01
N THR A 105 -12.34 6.56 -23.25
CA THR A 105 -13.37 7.48 -23.70
C THR A 105 -14.79 6.90 -23.61
N VAL A 106 -15.37 6.98 -22.42
CA VAL A 106 -16.81 7.20 -22.36
C VAL A 106 -16.97 8.62 -22.92
N PRO A 107 -17.52 8.83 -24.13
CA PRO A 107 -17.96 10.17 -24.49
C PRO A 107 -18.99 10.53 -23.43
N ILE A 108 -18.66 11.51 -22.59
CA ILE A 108 -19.59 12.12 -21.64
C ILE A 108 -20.74 12.62 -22.51
N LYS A 109 -21.82 11.84 -22.56
CA LYS A 109 -23.10 12.32 -23.03
C LYS A 109 -23.58 13.23 -21.92
N LEU A 110 -23.32 14.53 -22.09
CA LEU A 110 -23.92 15.60 -21.32
C LEU A 110 -25.44 15.46 -21.45
N ASN A 111 -26.06 14.73 -20.53
CA ASN A 111 -27.50 14.55 -20.43
C ASN A 111 -27.83 14.21 -18.97
N SER A 112 -27.75 15.20 -18.07
CA SER A 112 -28.70 15.37 -16.96
C SER A 112 -28.27 16.55 -16.10
N ASP A 113 -29.14 17.56 -15.97
CA ASP A 113 -28.96 18.72 -15.08
C ASP A 113 -28.85 18.33 -13.59
N GLU A 114 -29.15 17.07 -13.23
CA GLU A 114 -29.05 16.56 -11.86
C GLU A 114 -27.59 16.24 -11.44
N GLU A 115 -26.73 15.80 -12.36
CA GLU A 115 -25.34 15.44 -12.03
C GLU A 115 -24.48 16.69 -11.76
N ASP A 116 -24.85 17.82 -12.35
CA ASP A 116 -24.27 19.13 -12.02
C ASP A 116 -24.53 19.51 -10.56
N SER A 117 -25.64 19.08 -9.95
CA SER A 117 -25.91 19.35 -8.53
C SER A 117 -24.90 18.67 -7.62
N ASP A 118 -24.58 17.40 -7.90
CA ASP A 118 -23.68 16.62 -7.07
C ASP A 118 -22.21 17.02 -7.27
N LEU A 119 -21.82 17.30 -8.52
CA LEU A 119 -20.52 17.90 -8.82
C LEU A 119 -20.34 19.26 -8.16
N VAL A 120 -21.38 20.11 -8.15
CA VAL A 120 -21.35 21.41 -7.47
C VAL A 120 -21.27 21.25 -5.95
N LYS A 121 -21.98 20.27 -5.36
CA LYS A 121 -21.86 19.96 -3.92
C LYS A 121 -20.46 19.51 -3.54
N ILE A 122 -19.86 18.62 -4.34
CA ILE A 122 -18.49 18.14 -4.12
C ILE A 122 -17.51 19.30 -4.23
N ARG A 123 -17.61 20.10 -5.30
CA ARG A 123 -16.77 21.28 -5.51
C ARG A 123 -16.90 22.29 -4.35
N LYS A 124 -18.13 22.52 -3.87
CA LYS A 124 -18.39 23.42 -2.74
C LYS A 124 -17.78 22.91 -1.44
N ASN A 125 -17.90 21.61 -1.16
CA ASN A 125 -17.33 21.00 0.05
C ASN A 125 -15.81 21.11 0.06
N ILE A 126 -15.16 20.78 -1.06
CA ILE A 126 -13.70 20.94 -1.21
C ILE A 126 -13.32 22.41 -0.98
N LEU A 127 -14.02 23.35 -1.62
CA LEU A 127 -13.73 24.78 -1.48
C LEU A 127 -13.90 25.28 -0.03
N SER A 128 -14.89 24.77 0.71
CA SER A 128 -15.07 25.11 2.13
C SER A 128 -13.97 24.57 3.03
N GLN A 129 -13.43 23.37 2.75
CA GLN A 129 -12.29 22.83 3.50
C GLN A 129 -11.05 23.72 3.37
N TYR A 130 -10.82 24.26 2.17
CA TYR A 130 -9.74 25.23 1.96
C TYR A 130 -10.04 26.60 2.61
N ALA A 131 -11.27 27.10 2.50
CA ALA A 131 -11.66 28.38 3.12
C ALA A 131 -11.56 28.36 4.65
N GLN A 132 -11.91 27.23 5.29
CA GLN A 132 -11.77 27.07 6.74
C GLN A 132 -10.30 26.97 7.16
N LYS A 133 -9.44 26.41 6.31
CA LYS A 133 -7.99 26.37 6.53
C LYS A 133 -7.31 27.73 6.39
N GLU A 134 -7.82 28.62 5.53
CA GLU A 134 -7.33 30.01 5.43
C GLU A 134 -7.86 30.91 6.56
N ALA A 135 -9.08 30.68 7.05
CA ALA A 135 -9.69 31.51 8.10
C ALA A 135 -9.23 31.17 9.54
N ASN A 136 -8.61 30.02 9.77
CA ASN A 136 -8.18 29.57 11.11
C ASN A 136 -6.69 29.86 11.41
N SER A 137 -6.15 30.94 10.85
CA SER A 137 -4.75 31.36 11.07
C SER A 137 -4.55 32.21 12.32
N GLU A 138 -5.54 32.31 13.21
CA GLU A 138 -5.45 32.99 14.50
C GLU A 138 -5.82 32.01 15.63
N GLU A 139 -4.77 31.54 16.31
CA GLU A 139 -4.73 31.06 17.70
C GLU A 139 -5.92 30.27 18.24
N GLU A 140 -5.95 28.95 17.99
CA GLU A 140 -6.37 27.99 19.01
C GLU A 140 -5.30 26.89 19.17
N GLU A 141 -4.85 26.69 20.40
CA GLU A 141 -4.09 25.50 20.83
C GLU A 141 -4.92 24.25 20.54
N CYS A 142 -4.72 23.66 19.37
CA CYS A 142 -5.32 22.38 19.00
C CYS A 142 -4.38 21.26 19.50
N ASP A 143 -4.55 20.88 20.76
CA ASP A 143 -3.96 19.67 21.33
C ASP A 143 -4.58 18.37 20.75
N ASP A 144 -5.49 18.51 19.78
CA ASP A 144 -5.99 17.42 18.93
C ASP A 144 -5.25 17.45 17.59
N LEU A 145 -4.06 16.87 17.57
CA LEU A 145 -3.54 16.29 16.33
C LEU A 145 -4.48 15.13 15.98
N ASP A 146 -5.45 15.39 15.10
CA ASP A 146 -6.36 14.41 14.46
C ASP A 146 -5.55 13.45 13.59
N ILE A 147 -4.68 12.67 14.23
CA ILE A 147 -3.94 11.58 13.61
C ILE A 147 -4.96 10.46 13.45
N GLU A 148 -5.60 10.45 12.28
CA GLU A 148 -6.57 9.44 11.89
C GLU A 148 -6.07 8.05 12.30
N HIS A 149 -6.90 7.35 13.09
CA HIS A 149 -6.54 6.02 13.57
C HIS A 149 -6.31 5.05 12.42
N ASN A 150 -5.36 4.12 12.59
CA ASN A 150 -5.05 3.10 11.60
C ASN A 150 -6.32 2.34 11.16
N THR A 151 -6.80 2.64 9.96
CA THR A 151 -8.01 2.02 9.39
C THR A 151 -7.72 0.71 8.68
N ASN A 152 -6.44 0.33 8.49
CA ASN A 152 -6.06 -0.85 7.72
C ASN A 152 -6.69 -2.13 8.28
N ALA A 153 -6.69 -2.30 9.60
CA ALA A 153 -7.33 -3.45 10.25
C ALA A 153 -8.85 -3.47 10.03
N SER A 154 -9.51 -2.31 10.15
CA SER A 154 -10.96 -2.17 9.92
C SER A 154 -11.33 -2.46 8.46
N THR A 155 -10.58 -1.90 7.52
CA THR A 155 -10.77 -2.06 6.07
C THR A 155 -10.60 -3.52 5.65
N VAL A 156 -9.59 -4.23 6.17
CA VAL A 156 -9.39 -5.66 5.89
C VAL A 156 -10.54 -6.51 6.43
N LEU A 157 -11.03 -6.21 7.64
CA LEU A 157 -12.18 -6.92 8.21
C LEU A 157 -13.47 -6.66 7.43
N ALA A 158 -13.70 -5.41 7.01
CA ALA A 158 -14.85 -5.02 6.21
C ALA A 158 -14.84 -5.72 4.84
N LEU A 159 -13.70 -5.71 4.13
CA LEU A 159 -13.54 -6.41 2.86
C LEU A 159 -13.78 -7.93 3.00
N LYS A 160 -13.26 -8.55 4.06
CA LYS A 160 -13.48 -9.99 4.30
C LYS A 160 -14.94 -10.31 4.59
N LYS A 161 -15.66 -9.41 5.28
CA LYS A 161 -17.10 -9.53 5.53
C LYS A 161 -17.90 -9.38 4.24
N GLU A 162 -17.59 -8.37 3.43
CA GLU A 162 -18.24 -8.13 2.13
C GLU A 162 -18.04 -9.33 1.18
N GLN A 163 -16.82 -9.87 1.09
CA GLN A 163 -16.56 -11.06 0.28
C GLN A 163 -17.41 -12.25 0.71
N ARG A 164 -17.59 -12.45 2.02
CA ARG A 164 -18.45 -13.51 2.55
C ARG A 164 -19.92 -13.28 2.21
N GLU A 165 -20.40 -12.04 2.30
CA GLU A 165 -21.78 -11.69 1.95
C GLU A 165 -22.04 -11.83 0.45
N ARG A 166 -21.12 -11.36 -0.39
CA ARG A 166 -21.16 -11.51 -1.85
C ARG A 166 -21.19 -12.98 -2.27
N ALA A 167 -20.40 -13.84 -1.62
CA ALA A 167 -20.43 -15.28 -1.89
C ALA A 167 -21.78 -15.92 -1.53
N LYS A 168 -22.41 -15.50 -0.43
CA LYS A 168 -23.75 -15.96 -0.03
C LYS A 168 -24.81 -15.50 -1.03
N GLU A 169 -24.78 -14.23 -1.43
CA GLU A 169 -25.72 -13.66 -2.38
C GLU A 169 -25.60 -14.32 -3.75
N GLN A 170 -24.39 -14.55 -4.25
CA GLN A 170 -24.17 -15.28 -5.50
C GLN A 170 -24.71 -16.72 -5.45
N SER A 171 -24.57 -17.40 -4.31
CA SER A 171 -25.16 -18.73 -4.10
C SER A 171 -26.67 -18.70 -4.13
N LEU A 172 -27.29 -17.73 -3.45
CA LEU A 172 -28.75 -17.55 -3.42
C LEU A 172 -29.29 -17.20 -4.81
N ARG A 173 -28.68 -16.22 -5.48
CA ARG A 173 -29.04 -15.81 -6.84
C ARG A 173 -28.90 -16.95 -7.85
N LYS A 174 -27.88 -17.81 -7.71
CA LYS A 174 -27.76 -19.02 -8.54
C LYS A 174 -28.92 -19.98 -8.31
N LYS A 175 -29.26 -20.26 -7.04
CA LYS A 175 -30.42 -21.11 -6.69
C LYS A 175 -31.75 -20.56 -7.20
N GLU A 176 -31.93 -19.25 -7.10
CA GLU A 176 -33.13 -18.56 -7.58
C GLU A 176 -33.24 -18.62 -9.10
N LYS A 177 -32.15 -18.33 -9.82
CA LYS A 177 -32.10 -18.46 -11.28
C LYS A 177 -32.39 -19.90 -11.74
N ASP A 178 -31.78 -20.90 -11.09
CA ASP A 178 -32.04 -22.31 -11.40
C ASP A 178 -33.52 -22.70 -11.15
N LYS A 179 -34.16 -22.10 -10.14
CA LYS A 179 -35.59 -22.29 -9.85
C LYS A 179 -36.48 -21.63 -10.89
N GLU A 180 -36.19 -20.37 -11.25
CA GLU A 180 -36.93 -19.64 -12.29
C GLU A 180 -36.85 -20.33 -13.64
N ASP A 181 -35.67 -20.79 -14.05
CA ASP A 181 -35.49 -21.48 -15.32
C ASP A 181 -36.30 -22.78 -15.36
N ARG A 182 -36.37 -23.51 -14.23
CA ARG A 182 -37.21 -24.70 -14.10
C ARG A 182 -38.70 -24.37 -14.20
N GLU A 183 -39.14 -23.27 -13.60
CA GLU A 183 -40.54 -22.84 -13.66
C GLU A 183 -40.92 -22.35 -15.06
N LYS A 184 -40.05 -21.58 -15.73
CA LYS A 184 -40.22 -21.15 -17.13
C LYS A 184 -40.33 -22.35 -18.07
N GLN A 185 -39.49 -23.36 -17.91
CA GLN A 185 -39.60 -24.60 -18.70
C GLN A 185 -40.94 -25.32 -18.49
N LYS A 186 -41.42 -25.40 -17.24
CA LYS A 186 -42.74 -25.99 -16.94
C LYS A 186 -43.88 -25.19 -17.57
N GLN A 187 -43.84 -23.86 -17.48
CA GLN A 187 -44.84 -22.98 -18.08
C GLN A 187 -44.87 -23.14 -19.61
N LEU A 188 -43.72 -23.13 -20.28
CA LEU A 188 -43.64 -23.34 -21.73
C LEU A 188 -44.21 -24.69 -22.18
N VAL A 189 -44.00 -25.76 -21.40
CA VAL A 189 -44.61 -27.07 -21.67
C VAL A 189 -46.12 -27.01 -21.52
N GLN A 190 -46.63 -26.35 -20.47
CA GLN A 190 -48.06 -26.22 -20.22
C GLN A 190 -48.74 -25.36 -21.29
N GLU A 191 -48.16 -24.22 -21.67
CA GLU A 191 -48.64 -23.37 -22.76
C GLU A 191 -48.68 -24.12 -24.09
N LYS A 192 -47.65 -24.91 -24.42
CA LYS A 192 -47.66 -25.75 -25.62
C LYS A 192 -48.78 -26.79 -25.59
N LYS A 193 -49.06 -27.39 -24.42
CA LYS A 193 -50.18 -28.33 -24.26
C LYS A 193 -51.52 -27.64 -24.44
N ASP A 194 -51.72 -26.48 -23.81
CA ASP A 194 -52.98 -25.74 -23.89
C ASP A 194 -53.21 -25.12 -25.26
N ALA A 195 -52.16 -24.64 -25.94
CA ALA A 195 -52.22 -24.21 -27.33
C ALA A 195 -52.61 -25.35 -28.28
N LYS A 196 -52.07 -26.56 -28.07
CA LYS A 196 -52.48 -27.76 -28.82
C LYS A 196 -53.95 -28.11 -28.56
N LYS A 197 -54.42 -28.10 -27.31
CA LYS A 197 -55.83 -28.34 -26.96
C LYS A 197 -56.76 -27.30 -27.60
N LYS A 198 -56.42 -26.02 -27.52
CA LYS A 198 -57.20 -24.93 -28.16
C LYS A 198 -57.25 -25.08 -29.68
N LYS A 199 -56.16 -25.50 -30.32
CA LYS A 199 -56.13 -25.79 -31.77
C LYS A 199 -57.04 -26.97 -32.12
N ALA A 200 -57.00 -28.06 -31.35
CA ALA A 200 -57.86 -29.23 -31.58
C ALA A 200 -59.36 -28.90 -31.44
N GLN A 201 -59.75 -28.20 -30.37
CA GLN A 201 -61.15 -27.82 -30.14
C GLN A 201 -61.72 -26.90 -31.23
N LYS A 202 -60.89 -26.03 -31.82
CA LYS A 202 -61.30 -25.19 -32.96
C LYS A 202 -61.55 -26.01 -34.24
N VAL A 203 -60.88 -27.14 -34.43
CA VAL A 203 -61.08 -28.02 -35.59
C VAL A 203 -62.38 -28.80 -35.46
N GLU A 204 -62.71 -29.28 -34.26
CA GLU A 204 -63.96 -30.00 -33.99
C GLU A 204 -65.20 -29.10 -34.10
N ARG A 205 -65.12 -27.82 -33.69
CA ARG A 205 -66.23 -26.87 -33.87
C ARG A 205 -66.47 -26.43 -35.31
N LYS A 206 -65.55 -26.75 -36.23
CA LYS A 206 -65.59 -26.33 -37.63
C LYS A 206 -66.01 -27.47 -38.56
N ARG A 207 -66.10 -28.71 -38.06
CA ARG A 207 -66.70 -29.88 -38.73
C ARG A 207 -68.13 -30.04 -38.25
#